data_AF-A0A4Y9UQG4-F1
#
_entry.id   AF-A0A4Y9UQG4-F1
#
_cell.length_a   1.000
_cell.length_b   1.000
_cell.length_c   1.000
_cell.angle_alpha   90.00
_cell.angle_beta   90.00
_cell.angle_gamma   90.00
#
_symmetry.space_group_name_H-M   'P 1'
#
loop_
_entity.id
_entity.type
_entity.pdbx_description
1 polymer ?
#
loop_
_entity_poly.entity_id
_entity_poly.type
_entity_poly.pdbx_seq_one_letter_code
_entity_poly.pdbx_strand_id
1 'polypeptide(L)'
;MTDLWYYADGGQQRGPISISELLTLLARIADPRRVMVRRHGFEDWKPVEEAHEIAQQLLQSPPQEPASPPAAAVREPAVLAEDATALKDVRREMTGISGWLALLAFGQVMGILRLIFNVGQYVQSIDDKVWTYFPTVIWSEMLVNAAMIGFAIWTTVHLFRHSHRFPAFFIVQMICAVLMPLVDLLCVASFFSAALNRPFSDFFIIEPRQVGQTVVGAISATIWITYVLRSRRVANTFTK
;
A
#
# COMPACT_ATOMS: atom_id res chain seq x y z
N MET A 1 0.62 -41.23 48.54
CA MET A 1 -0.65 -41.43 47.82
C MET A 1 -1.13 -40.05 47.41
N THR A 2 -1.33 -39.82 46.12
CA THR A 2 -1.59 -38.48 45.58
C THR A 2 -3.06 -38.11 45.81
N ASP A 3 -3.35 -37.10 46.63
CA ASP A 3 -4.72 -36.64 46.86
C ASP A 3 -5.24 -35.92 45.61
N LEU A 4 -5.94 -36.68 44.77
CA LEU A 4 -6.54 -36.19 43.52
C LEU A 4 -7.92 -35.61 43.81
N TRP A 5 -8.09 -34.33 43.51
CA TRP A 5 -9.33 -33.57 43.72
C TRP A 5 -10.04 -33.27 42.40
N TYR A 6 -11.36 -33.26 42.46
CA TYR A 6 -12.26 -32.83 41.40
C TYR A 6 -13.11 -31.69 41.92
N TYR A 7 -13.41 -30.73 41.06
CA TYR A 7 -14.36 -29.67 41.37
C TYR A 7 -15.42 -29.59 40.27
N ALA A 8 -16.62 -29.16 40.64
CA ALA A 8 -17.71 -28.88 39.72
C ALA A 8 -18.10 -27.41 39.85
N ASP A 9 -18.00 -26.70 38.72
CA ASP A 9 -18.41 -25.31 38.55
C ASP A 9 -19.38 -25.25 37.37
N GLY A 10 -20.55 -24.64 37.58
CA GLY A 10 -21.62 -24.57 36.57
C GLY A 10 -22.13 -25.93 36.04
N GLY A 11 -22.00 -27.01 36.80
CA GLY A 11 -22.46 -28.36 36.42
C GLY A 11 -21.46 -29.18 35.58
N GLN A 12 -20.27 -28.66 35.29
CA GLN A 12 -19.19 -29.43 34.66
C GLN A 12 -18.17 -29.92 35.68
N GLN A 13 -17.94 -31.23 35.75
CA GLN A 13 -16.86 -31.83 36.54
C GLN A 13 -15.51 -31.59 35.86
N ARG A 14 -14.54 -31.05 36.61
CA ARG A 14 -13.17 -30.81 36.17
C ARG A 14 -12.18 -31.43 37.16
N GLY A 15 -11.19 -32.15 36.65
CA GLY A 15 -10.16 -32.85 37.42
C GLY A 15 -9.64 -34.11 36.70
N PRO A 16 -8.67 -34.83 37.29
CA PRO A 16 -8.13 -34.63 38.63
C PRO A 16 -7.05 -33.54 38.69
N ILE A 17 -7.10 -32.70 39.72
CA ILE A 17 -6.09 -31.67 40.04
C ILE A 17 -5.56 -31.82 41.46
N SER A 18 -4.41 -31.22 41.74
CA SER A 18 -3.84 -31.18 43.09
C SER A 18 -4.57 -30.16 43.99
N ILE A 19 -4.47 -30.33 45.32
CA ILE A 19 -5.12 -29.43 46.28
C ILE A 19 -4.63 -27.98 46.18
N SER A 20 -3.35 -27.76 45.86
CA SER A 20 -2.75 -26.44 45.67
C SER A 20 -3.28 -25.73 44.41
N GLU A 21 -3.48 -26.48 43.32
CA GLU A 21 -4.11 -25.98 42.10
C GLU A 21 -5.58 -25.65 42.34
N LEU A 22 -6.29 -26.49 43.09
CA LEU A 22 -7.69 -26.24 43.47
C LEU A 22 -7.82 -24.95 44.30
N LEU A 23 -6.96 -24.73 45.29
CA LEU A 23 -6.93 -23.49 46.08
C LEU A 23 -6.65 -22.26 45.23
N THR A 24 -5.73 -22.37 44.27
CA THR A 24 -5.40 -21.27 43.34
C THR A 24 -6.58 -20.92 42.44
N LEU A 25 -7.36 -21.91 42.01
CA LEU A 25 -8.59 -21.69 41.23
C LEU A 25 -9.69 -21.08 42.07
N LEU A 26 -9.92 -21.59 43.29
CA LEU A 26 -10.93 -21.05 44.22
C LEU A 26 -10.66 -19.58 44.57
N ALA A 27 -9.38 -19.19 44.76
CA ALA A 27 -9.02 -17.79 45.01
C ALA A 27 -9.39 -16.83 43.86
N ARG A 28 -9.60 -17.35 42.64
CA ARG A 28 -9.97 -16.56 41.44
C ARG A 28 -11.47 -16.56 41.16
N ILE A 29 -12.24 -17.47 41.77
CA ILE A 29 -13.69 -17.58 41.59
C ILE A 29 -14.39 -16.56 42.48
N ALA A 30 -15.38 -15.87 41.95
CA ALA A 30 -16.08 -14.80 42.66
C ALA A 30 -16.85 -15.29 43.90
N ASP A 31 -17.31 -16.55 43.92
CA ASP A 31 -17.99 -17.17 45.04
C ASP A 31 -17.49 -18.62 45.28
N PRO A 32 -16.30 -18.78 45.91
CA PRO A 32 -15.63 -20.08 46.05
C PRO A 32 -16.36 -21.04 46.99
N ARG A 33 -17.24 -20.51 47.85
CA ARG A 33 -18.00 -21.24 48.86
C ARG A 33 -19.06 -22.17 48.25
N ARG A 34 -19.56 -21.80 47.06
CA ARG A 34 -20.58 -22.54 46.32
C ARG A 34 -20.02 -23.62 45.41
N VAL A 35 -18.71 -23.69 45.23
CA VAL A 35 -18.08 -24.68 44.36
C VAL A 35 -18.18 -26.05 45.03
N MET A 36 -18.60 -27.05 44.26
CA MET A 36 -18.70 -28.43 44.74
C MET A 36 -17.37 -29.13 44.50
N VAL A 37 -16.83 -29.78 45.52
CA VAL A 37 -15.57 -30.50 45.45
C VAL A 37 -15.75 -31.96 45.86
N ARG A 38 -14.96 -32.83 45.23
CA ARG A 38 -14.93 -34.27 45.53
C ARG A 38 -13.50 -34.75 45.50
N ARG A 39 -13.14 -35.61 46.46
CA ARG A 39 -11.84 -36.29 46.51
C ARG A 39 -12.04 -37.79 46.42
N HIS A 40 -10.99 -38.50 46.04
CA HIS A 40 -11.01 -39.96 46.07
C HIS A 40 -11.20 -40.45 47.52
N GLY A 41 -12.36 -41.00 47.84
CA GLY A 41 -12.75 -41.41 49.20
C GLY A 41 -13.92 -40.64 49.84
N PHE A 42 -14.46 -39.60 49.18
CA PHE A 42 -15.78 -39.05 49.51
C PHE A 42 -16.88 -39.81 48.74
N GLU A 43 -17.92 -40.26 49.46
CA GLU A 43 -19.07 -40.92 48.84
C GLU A 43 -19.83 -39.93 47.92
N ASP A 44 -20.04 -38.68 48.38
CA ASP A 44 -20.78 -37.63 47.66
C ASP A 44 -19.99 -36.33 47.43
N TRP A 45 -20.47 -35.50 46.50
CA TRP A 45 -19.99 -34.14 46.27
C TRP A 45 -20.34 -33.23 47.45
N LYS A 46 -19.37 -32.45 47.93
CA LYS A 46 -19.58 -31.53 49.05
C LYS A 46 -19.19 -30.10 48.69
N PRO A 47 -19.89 -29.07 49.21
CA PRO A 47 -19.46 -27.70 49.05
C PRO A 47 -18.11 -27.46 49.73
N VAL A 48 -17.33 -26.53 49.19
CA VAL A 48 -16.02 -26.14 49.73
C VAL A 48 -16.07 -25.73 51.20
N GLU A 49 -17.18 -25.14 51.66
CA GLU A 49 -17.35 -24.77 53.08
C GLU A 49 -17.42 -25.98 54.02
N GLU A 50 -17.94 -27.12 53.57
CA GLU A 50 -18.04 -28.35 54.37
C GLU A 50 -16.75 -29.19 54.34
N ALA A 51 -15.86 -28.92 53.37
CA ALA A 51 -14.54 -29.51 53.31
C ALA A 51 -13.58 -28.77 54.26
N HIS A 52 -13.59 -29.16 55.55
CA HIS A 52 -12.86 -28.50 56.63
C HIS A 52 -11.36 -28.23 56.32
N GLU A 53 -10.72 -29.11 55.55
CA GLU A 53 -9.32 -28.96 55.11
C GLU A 53 -9.10 -27.74 54.21
N ILE A 54 -10.02 -27.48 53.26
CA ILE A 54 -9.95 -26.35 52.31
C ILE A 54 -10.35 -25.05 53.01
N ALA A 55 -11.37 -25.11 53.87
CA ALA A 55 -11.83 -23.96 54.65
C ALA A 55 -10.72 -23.43 55.58
N GLN A 56 -9.99 -24.32 56.27
CA GLN A 56 -8.86 -23.94 57.12
C GLN A 56 -7.71 -23.31 56.32
N GLN A 57 -7.38 -23.84 55.14
CA GLN A 57 -6.30 -23.30 54.31
C GLN A 57 -6.66 -21.95 53.66
N LEU A 58 -7.92 -21.73 53.28
CA LEU A 58 -8.38 -20.42 52.83
C LEU A 58 -8.29 -19.37 53.95
N LEU A 59 -8.68 -19.74 55.18
CA LEU A 59 -8.57 -18.89 56.37
C LEU A 59 -7.13 -18.59 56.80
N GLN A 60 -6.16 -19.45 56.45
CA GLN A 60 -4.73 -19.26 56.72
C GLN A 60 -4.00 -18.40 55.68
N SER A 61 -4.70 -17.85 54.68
CA SER A 61 -4.13 -16.80 53.82
C SER A 61 -3.74 -15.58 54.68
N PRO A 62 -2.54 -15.00 54.50
CA PRO A 62 -1.98 -14.03 55.43
C PRO A 62 -2.91 -12.81 55.62
N PRO A 63 -2.99 -12.24 56.85
CA PRO A 63 -3.79 -11.05 57.12
C PRO A 63 -3.42 -9.89 56.21
N GLN A 64 -4.43 -9.23 55.66
CA GLN A 64 -4.32 -7.95 54.97
C GLN A 64 -3.54 -6.97 55.86
N GLU A 65 -2.35 -6.56 55.41
CA GLU A 65 -1.48 -5.60 56.09
C GLU A 65 -2.23 -4.25 56.25
N PRO A 66 -2.17 -3.59 57.42
CA PRO A 66 -2.86 -2.32 57.65
C PRO A 66 -2.32 -1.24 56.69
N ALA A 67 -3.24 -0.43 56.17
CA ALA A 67 -3.00 0.62 55.19
C ALA A 67 -1.76 1.47 55.53
N SER A 68 -0.70 1.28 54.76
CA SER A 68 0.38 2.27 54.65
C SER A 68 -0.13 3.48 53.83
N PRO A 69 0.25 4.72 54.19
CA PRO A 69 -0.16 5.92 53.47
C PRO A 69 0.27 5.82 51.99
N PRO A 70 -0.44 6.49 51.05
CA PRO A 70 -0.23 6.29 49.62
C PRO A 70 1.19 6.70 49.23
N ALA A 71 2.10 5.72 49.26
CA ALA A 71 3.36 5.79 48.58
C ALA A 71 3.01 5.96 47.11
N ALA A 72 3.32 7.13 46.58
CA ALA A 72 3.14 7.48 45.19
C ALA A 72 3.56 6.27 44.36
N ALA A 73 2.57 5.67 43.69
CA ALA A 73 2.81 4.62 42.73
C ALA A 73 3.94 5.11 41.82
N VAL A 74 5.09 4.46 41.90
CA VAL A 74 6.00 4.39 40.76
C VAL A 74 5.19 3.63 39.72
N ARG A 75 4.33 4.39 39.04
CA ARG A 75 3.70 3.97 37.81
C ARG A 75 4.90 3.64 36.93
N GLU A 76 5.14 2.35 36.73
CA GLU A 76 5.72 1.87 35.49
C GLU A 76 5.09 2.75 34.41
N PRO A 77 5.86 3.59 33.70
CA PRO A 77 5.28 4.59 32.83
C PRO A 77 4.44 3.79 31.86
N ALA A 78 3.12 3.90 32.02
CA ALA A 78 2.18 3.43 31.04
C ALA A 78 2.66 4.14 29.79
N VAL A 79 3.34 3.40 28.91
CA VAL A 79 3.75 3.84 27.59
C VAL A 79 2.55 4.59 27.10
N LEU A 80 2.67 5.92 27.03
CA LEU A 80 1.50 6.77 26.92
C LEU A 80 0.75 6.25 25.70
N ALA A 81 -0.59 6.32 25.70
CA ALA A 81 -1.31 6.05 24.46
C ALA A 81 -0.74 6.91 23.31
N GLU A 82 -0.15 8.08 23.64
CA GLU A 82 0.71 8.90 22.77
C GLU A 82 1.97 8.17 22.26
N ASP A 83 2.74 7.48 23.09
CA ASP A 83 3.91 6.67 22.68
C ASP A 83 3.51 5.45 21.85
N ALA A 84 2.36 4.82 22.14
CA ALA A 84 1.83 3.72 21.34
C ALA A 84 1.27 4.19 19.98
N THR A 85 0.72 5.41 19.92
CA THR A 85 0.39 6.09 18.64
C THR A 85 1.65 6.56 17.92
N ALA A 86 2.67 7.04 18.63
CA ALA A 86 3.96 7.42 18.06
C ALA A 86 4.68 6.19 17.46
N LEU A 87 4.62 5.03 18.12
CA LEU A 87 5.12 3.76 17.58
C LEU A 87 4.30 3.26 16.37
N LYS A 88 3.05 3.70 16.22
CA LYS A 88 2.22 3.45 15.03
C LYS A 88 2.55 4.40 13.89
N ASP A 89 2.87 5.66 14.18
CA ASP A 89 3.41 6.63 13.21
C ASP A 89 4.85 6.30 12.77
N VAL A 90 5.63 5.63 13.63
CA VAL A 90 6.95 5.06 13.28
C VAL A 90 6.83 3.84 12.35
N ARG A 91 5.62 3.25 12.20
CA ARG A 91 5.39 2.06 11.39
C ARG A 91 5.32 2.43 9.89
N ARG A 92 6.50 2.73 9.34
CA ARG A 92 6.83 2.98 7.92
C ARG A 92 6.13 4.21 7.33
N GLU A 93 6.83 5.33 7.42
CA GLU A 93 7.08 6.14 6.22
C GLU A 93 7.49 5.16 5.11
N MET A 94 6.55 4.73 4.27
CA MET A 94 6.89 4.02 3.04
C MET A 94 7.45 5.05 2.07
N THR A 95 8.64 5.58 2.37
CA THR A 95 9.49 6.24 1.39
C THR A 95 9.92 5.17 0.41
N GLY A 96 9.20 5.06 -0.69
CA GLY A 96 9.47 4.05 -1.71
C GLY A 96 8.36 3.96 -2.74
N ILE A 97 8.72 3.62 -3.96
CA ILE A 97 7.79 3.43 -5.08
C ILE A 97 6.96 2.17 -4.81
N SER A 98 5.78 2.33 -4.21
CA SER A 98 4.88 1.21 -3.85
C SER A 98 3.42 1.51 -4.17
N GLY A 99 2.66 0.45 -4.49
CA GLY A 99 1.24 0.53 -4.89
C GLY A 99 1.05 1.16 -6.27
N TRP A 100 0.07 2.05 -6.41
CA TRP A 100 -0.24 2.73 -7.67
C TRP A 100 0.93 3.52 -8.28
N LEU A 101 1.88 3.99 -7.47
CA LEU A 101 3.09 4.66 -7.98
C LEU A 101 4.02 3.67 -8.71
N ALA A 102 4.05 2.40 -8.30
CA ALA A 102 4.81 1.36 -8.99
C ALA A 102 4.19 1.02 -10.35
N LEU A 103 2.85 1.03 -10.45
CA LEU A 103 2.17 0.87 -11.74
C LEU A 103 2.47 2.04 -12.67
N LEU A 104 2.50 3.28 -12.14
CA LEU A 104 2.91 4.46 -12.91
C LEU A 104 4.36 4.33 -13.38
N ALA A 105 5.27 3.95 -12.48
CA ALA A 105 6.69 3.76 -12.82
C ALA A 105 6.88 2.69 -13.90
N PHE A 106 6.18 1.57 -13.78
CA PHE A 106 6.18 0.51 -14.78
C PHE A 106 5.63 1.02 -16.12
N GLY A 107 4.51 1.73 -16.10
CA GLY A 107 3.90 2.34 -17.28
C GLY A 107 4.84 3.33 -17.97
N GLN A 108 5.58 4.12 -17.19
CA GLN A 108 6.57 5.06 -17.70
C GLN A 108 7.72 4.34 -18.41
N VAL A 109 8.27 3.28 -17.80
CA VAL A 109 9.34 2.47 -18.41
C VAL A 109 8.84 1.78 -19.68
N MET A 110 7.69 1.10 -19.63
CA MET A 110 7.10 0.44 -20.79
C MET A 110 6.72 1.43 -21.90
N GLY A 111 6.33 2.65 -21.54
CA GLY A 111 6.07 3.74 -22.48
C GLY A 111 7.32 4.11 -23.28
N ILE A 112 8.48 4.23 -22.62
CA ILE A 112 9.76 4.50 -23.30
C ILE A 112 10.15 3.35 -24.23
N LEU A 113 10.06 2.10 -23.76
CA LEU A 113 10.37 0.93 -24.58
C LEU A 113 9.48 0.88 -25.82
N ARG A 114 8.17 1.14 -25.65
CA ARG A 114 7.23 1.23 -26.77
C ARG A 114 7.59 2.36 -27.72
N LEU A 115 7.98 3.53 -27.23
CA LEU A 115 8.35 4.66 -28.06
C LEU A 115 9.60 4.35 -28.90
N ILE A 116 10.63 3.75 -28.30
CA ILE A 116 11.84 3.30 -29.00
C ILE A 116 11.49 2.26 -30.07
N PHE A 117 10.65 1.28 -29.74
CA PHE A 117 10.22 0.27 -30.70
C PHE A 117 9.46 0.88 -31.87
N ASN A 118 8.53 1.80 -31.59
CA ASN A 118 7.78 2.51 -32.61
C ASN A 118 8.68 3.33 -33.55
N VAL A 119 9.70 4.02 -33.02
CA VAL A 119 10.69 4.75 -33.83
C VAL A 119 11.50 3.80 -34.69
N GLY A 120 11.95 2.67 -34.14
CA GLY A 120 12.67 1.65 -34.91
C GLY A 120 11.83 1.07 -36.05
N GLN A 121 10.56 0.78 -35.78
CA GLN A 121 9.61 0.33 -36.81
C GLN A 121 9.35 1.42 -37.86
N TYR A 122 9.22 2.67 -37.45
CA TYR A 122 9.03 3.80 -38.35
C TYR A 122 10.22 3.91 -39.32
N VAL A 123 11.46 3.95 -38.82
CA VAL A 123 12.66 4.07 -39.67
C VAL A 123 12.77 2.90 -40.67
N GLN A 124 12.42 1.68 -40.25
CA GLN A 124 12.42 0.50 -41.11
C GLN A 124 11.31 0.52 -42.17
N SER A 125 10.24 1.28 -41.96
CA SER A 125 9.11 1.37 -42.88
C SER A 125 9.32 2.38 -44.03
N ILE A 126 10.34 3.24 -43.93
CA ILE A 126 10.60 4.27 -44.93
C ILE A 126 11.38 3.67 -46.10
N ASP A 127 10.85 3.82 -47.31
CA ASP A 127 11.51 3.46 -48.57
C ASP A 127 12.68 4.42 -48.87
N ASP A 128 13.78 3.89 -49.42
CA ASP A 128 14.99 4.65 -49.81
C ASP A 128 14.67 5.84 -50.73
N LYS A 129 13.62 5.71 -51.55
CA LYS A 129 13.16 6.81 -52.41
C LYS A 129 12.59 7.96 -51.59
N VAL A 130 11.75 7.67 -50.58
CA VAL A 130 11.14 8.69 -49.72
C VAL A 130 12.20 9.44 -48.93
N TRP A 131 13.24 8.73 -48.46
CA TRP A 131 14.43 9.32 -47.84
C TRP A 131 15.12 10.37 -48.70
N THR A 132 15.23 10.10 -50.00
CA THR A 132 15.91 10.99 -50.94
C THR A 132 15.05 12.22 -51.28
N TYR A 133 13.75 12.03 -51.43
CA TYR A 133 12.83 13.12 -51.82
C TYR A 133 12.46 14.05 -50.65
N PHE A 134 12.34 13.53 -49.43
CA PHE A 134 11.85 14.29 -48.27
C PHE A 134 12.76 14.17 -47.04
N PRO A 135 14.08 14.40 -47.16
CA PRO A 135 15.01 14.23 -46.05
C PRO A 135 14.67 15.16 -44.87
N THR A 136 14.23 16.38 -45.16
CA THR A 136 13.89 17.38 -44.13
C THR A 136 12.72 16.93 -43.25
N VAL A 137 11.71 16.29 -43.84
CA VAL A 137 10.53 15.79 -43.10
C VAL A 137 10.97 14.69 -42.15
N ILE A 138 11.72 13.72 -42.67
CA ILE A 138 12.19 12.57 -41.89
C ILE A 138 13.13 13.02 -40.77
N TRP A 139 14.06 13.93 -41.04
CA TRP A 139 14.93 14.49 -40.02
C TRP A 139 14.15 15.24 -38.93
N SER A 140 13.08 15.95 -39.31
CA SER A 140 12.22 16.64 -38.35
C SER A 140 11.43 15.67 -37.47
N GLU A 141 10.85 14.61 -38.05
CA GLU A 141 10.14 13.57 -37.31
C GLU A 141 11.10 12.80 -36.37
N MET A 142 12.31 12.50 -36.84
CA MET A 142 13.36 11.88 -36.02
C MET A 142 13.76 12.76 -34.85
N LEU A 143 13.97 14.05 -35.08
CA LEU A 143 14.35 15.01 -34.04
C LEU A 143 13.25 15.12 -32.97
N VAL A 144 11.99 15.21 -33.38
CA VAL A 144 10.84 15.30 -32.47
C VAL A 144 10.71 14.02 -31.64
N ASN A 145 10.81 12.85 -32.27
CA ASN A 145 10.75 11.57 -31.56
C ASN A 145 11.92 11.39 -30.59
N ALA A 146 13.14 11.77 -30.99
CA ALA A 146 14.32 11.73 -30.12
C ALA A 146 14.15 12.67 -28.92
N ALA A 147 13.62 13.87 -29.13
CA ALA A 147 13.30 14.81 -28.05
C ALA A 147 12.26 14.24 -27.10
N MET A 148 11.21 13.58 -27.61
CA MET A 148 10.19 12.92 -26.78
C MET A 148 10.76 11.75 -25.97
N ILE A 149 11.62 10.92 -26.56
CA ILE A 149 12.31 9.83 -25.84
C ILE A 149 13.20 10.42 -24.74
N GLY A 150 14.01 11.43 -25.07
CA GLY A 150 14.87 12.12 -24.11
C GLY A 150 14.07 12.73 -22.96
N PHE A 151 12.94 13.36 -23.26
CA PHE A 151 12.04 13.93 -22.27
C PHE A 151 11.40 12.84 -21.39
N ALA A 152 10.97 11.72 -21.97
CA ALA A 152 10.41 10.60 -21.21
C ALA A 152 11.45 9.96 -20.28
N ILE A 153 12.68 9.77 -20.75
CA ILE A 153 13.82 9.30 -19.93
C ILE A 153 14.08 10.29 -18.80
N TRP A 154 14.12 11.58 -19.09
CA TRP A 154 14.34 12.63 -18.10
C TRP A 154 13.27 12.61 -17.00
N THR A 155 11.99 12.54 -17.37
CA THR A 155 10.87 12.38 -16.42
C THR A 155 11.01 11.12 -15.58
N THR A 156 11.46 10.02 -16.18
CA THR A 156 11.69 8.74 -15.47
C THR A 156 12.83 8.84 -14.48
N VAL A 157 13.92 9.52 -14.84
CA VAL A 157 15.02 9.81 -13.90
C VAL A 157 14.51 10.66 -12.74
N HIS A 158 13.69 11.69 -13.00
CA HIS A 158 13.07 12.48 -11.93
C HIS A 158 12.13 11.67 -11.03
N LEU A 159 11.40 10.70 -11.60
CA LEU A 159 10.55 9.77 -10.85
C LEU A 159 11.38 8.95 -9.85
N PHE A 160 12.47 8.32 -10.30
CA PHE A 160 13.32 7.49 -9.44
C PHE A 160 14.20 8.30 -8.49
N ARG A 161 14.52 9.56 -8.84
CA ARG A 161 15.23 10.48 -7.95
C ARG A 161 14.32 11.16 -6.92
N HIS A 162 13.03 10.80 -6.87
CA HIS A 162 12.07 11.35 -5.92
C HIS A 162 12.01 12.90 -5.92
N SER A 163 12.22 13.52 -7.08
CA SER A 163 12.30 14.98 -7.19
C SER A 163 10.91 15.64 -7.21
N HIS A 164 10.74 16.75 -6.48
CA HIS A 164 9.53 17.59 -6.52
C HIS A 164 9.10 18.07 -7.91
N ARG A 165 9.99 18.07 -8.91
CA ARG A 165 9.65 18.45 -10.29
C ARG A 165 8.99 17.34 -11.10
N PHE A 166 9.06 16.11 -10.62
CA PHE A 166 8.48 14.95 -11.31
C PHE A 166 7.00 15.16 -11.69
N PRO A 167 6.09 15.59 -10.79
CA PRO A 167 4.68 15.75 -11.12
C PRO A 167 4.46 16.72 -12.28
N ALA A 168 5.18 17.85 -12.31
CA ALA A 168 5.09 18.83 -13.38
C ALA A 168 5.58 18.26 -14.71
N PHE A 169 6.76 17.63 -14.74
CA PHE A 169 7.31 17.02 -15.95
C PHE A 169 6.43 15.89 -16.49
N PHE A 170 5.87 15.07 -15.61
CA PHE A 170 4.95 14.00 -16.00
C PHE A 170 3.66 14.56 -16.62
N ILE A 171 3.07 15.60 -16.03
CA ILE A 171 1.86 16.24 -16.59
C ILE A 171 2.16 16.83 -17.97
N VAL A 172 3.27 17.56 -18.12
CA VAL A 172 3.70 18.09 -19.42
C VAL A 172 3.89 16.96 -20.42
N GLN A 173 4.50 15.84 -20.01
CA GLN A 173 4.69 14.67 -20.87
C GLN A 173 3.37 14.08 -21.33
N MET A 174 2.37 13.96 -20.44
CA MET A 174 1.05 13.43 -20.81
C MET A 174 0.32 14.37 -21.77
N ILE A 175 0.42 15.68 -21.58
CA ILE A 175 -0.14 16.68 -22.50
C ILE A 175 0.54 16.57 -23.87
N CYS A 176 1.88 16.55 -23.91
CA CYS A 176 2.62 16.35 -25.14
C CYS A 176 2.26 15.02 -25.81
N ALA A 177 2.14 13.92 -25.06
CA ALA A 177 1.79 12.62 -25.65
C ALA A 177 0.42 12.62 -26.35
N VAL A 178 -0.54 13.45 -25.88
CA VAL A 178 -1.86 13.60 -26.51
C VAL A 178 -1.84 14.58 -27.67
N LEU A 179 -1.10 15.69 -27.56
CA LEU A 179 -1.08 16.74 -28.58
C LEU A 179 -0.12 16.47 -29.73
N MET A 180 1.00 15.78 -29.47
CA MET A 180 2.05 15.59 -30.47
C MET A 180 1.60 14.83 -31.72
N PRO A 181 0.74 13.79 -31.66
CA PRO A 181 0.22 13.17 -32.89
C PRO A 181 -0.55 14.15 -33.80
N LEU A 182 -1.24 15.13 -33.22
CA LEU A 182 -1.93 16.17 -33.99
C LEU A 182 -0.93 17.16 -34.59
N VAL A 183 0.07 17.57 -33.82
CA VAL A 183 1.15 18.45 -34.29
C VAL A 183 1.93 17.78 -35.41
N ASP A 184 2.25 16.49 -35.26
CA ASP A 184 2.94 15.66 -36.24
C ASP A 184 2.14 15.59 -37.56
N LEU A 185 0.85 15.26 -37.49
CA LEU A 185 -0.04 15.27 -38.66
C LEU A 185 -0.05 16.63 -39.37
N LEU A 186 -0.16 17.72 -38.61
CA LEU A 186 -0.16 19.07 -39.17
C LEU A 186 1.18 19.41 -39.83
N CYS A 187 2.30 19.06 -39.20
CA CYS A 187 3.64 19.27 -39.73
C CYS A 187 3.85 18.49 -41.03
N VAL A 188 3.58 17.19 -41.02
CA VAL A 188 3.73 16.30 -42.17
C VAL A 188 2.86 16.77 -43.34
N ALA A 189 1.58 17.06 -43.09
CA ALA A 189 0.68 17.58 -44.12
C ALA A 189 1.14 18.95 -44.66
N SER A 190 1.70 19.82 -43.82
CA SER A 190 2.24 21.11 -44.25
C SER A 190 3.46 20.94 -45.15
N PHE A 191 4.39 20.06 -44.79
CA PHE A 191 5.58 19.78 -45.60
C PHE A 191 5.22 19.15 -46.95
N PHE A 192 4.32 18.16 -46.96
CA PHE A 192 3.88 17.54 -48.21
C PHE A 192 3.09 18.51 -49.09
N SER A 193 2.23 19.34 -48.51
CA SER A 193 1.51 20.39 -49.24
C SER A 193 2.48 21.37 -49.92
N ALA A 194 3.48 21.85 -49.17
CA ALA A 194 4.50 22.76 -49.69
C ALA A 194 5.39 22.11 -50.77
N ALA A 195 5.77 20.84 -50.58
CA ALA A 195 6.68 20.15 -51.48
C ALA A 195 6.00 19.62 -52.76
N LEU A 196 4.74 19.19 -52.68
CA LEU A 196 3.98 18.64 -53.81
C LEU A 196 3.07 19.67 -54.49
N ASN A 197 3.00 20.89 -53.95
CA ASN A 197 2.12 21.98 -54.40
C ASN A 197 0.65 21.54 -54.52
N ARG A 198 0.18 20.76 -53.54
CA ARG A 198 -1.20 20.26 -53.42
C ARG A 198 -1.86 20.87 -52.19
N PRO A 199 -3.21 21.03 -52.19
CA PRO A 199 -3.91 21.61 -51.06
C PRO A 199 -3.74 20.74 -49.80
N PHE A 200 -3.58 21.40 -48.65
CA PHE A 200 -3.36 20.77 -47.35
C PHE A 200 -4.42 19.70 -47.00
N SER A 201 -5.68 19.94 -47.40
CA SER A 201 -6.80 19.03 -47.17
C SER A 201 -6.59 17.62 -47.74
N ASP A 202 -5.78 17.47 -48.78
CA ASP A 202 -5.52 16.18 -49.43
C ASP A 202 -4.69 15.24 -48.54
N PHE A 203 -3.90 15.82 -47.62
CA PHE A 203 -3.02 15.07 -46.71
C PHE A 203 -3.64 14.91 -45.31
N PHE A 204 -4.77 15.54 -45.04
CA PHE A 204 -5.46 15.48 -43.75
C PHE A 204 -6.37 14.25 -43.67
N ILE A 205 -5.78 13.06 -43.85
CA ILE A 205 -6.51 11.78 -43.82
C ILE A 205 -6.45 11.24 -42.39
N ILE A 206 -7.58 11.31 -41.70
CA ILE A 206 -7.72 10.77 -40.35
C ILE A 206 -8.19 9.32 -40.45
N GLU A 207 -7.30 8.38 -40.11
CA GLU A 207 -7.67 6.96 -40.06
C GLU A 207 -8.50 6.66 -38.79
N PRO A 208 -9.63 5.92 -38.86
CA PRO A 208 -10.47 5.64 -37.70
C PRO A 208 -9.72 4.98 -36.54
N ARG A 209 -8.72 4.15 -36.87
CA ARG A 209 -7.83 3.51 -35.90
C ARG A 209 -7.00 4.53 -35.12
N GLN A 210 -6.46 5.54 -35.81
CA GLN A 210 -5.67 6.61 -35.18
C GLN A 210 -6.54 7.45 -34.24
N VAL A 211 -7.79 7.74 -34.63
CA VAL A 211 -8.76 8.42 -33.75
C VAL A 211 -9.00 7.61 -32.49
N GLY A 212 -9.30 6.32 -32.63
CA GLY A 212 -9.53 5.44 -31.48
C GLY A 212 -8.35 5.40 -30.53
N GLN A 213 -7.13 5.29 -31.05
CA GLN A 213 -5.90 5.32 -30.24
C GLN A 213 -5.69 6.66 -29.54
N THR A 214 -5.96 7.78 -30.22
CA THR A 214 -5.83 9.12 -29.67
C THR A 214 -6.83 9.35 -28.54
N VAL A 215 -8.08 8.92 -28.71
CA VAL A 215 -9.13 9.01 -27.68
C VAL A 215 -8.76 8.18 -26.45
N VAL A 216 -8.32 6.94 -26.64
CA VAL A 216 -7.86 6.08 -25.53
C VAL A 216 -6.65 6.72 -24.82
N GLY A 217 -5.72 7.28 -25.58
CA GLY A 217 -4.57 8.02 -25.04
C GLY A 217 -4.99 9.23 -24.19
N ALA A 218 -5.95 10.02 -24.66
CA ALA A 218 -6.47 11.18 -23.96
C ALA A 218 -7.21 10.82 -22.66
N ILE A 219 -8.03 9.75 -22.68
CA ILE A 219 -8.71 9.25 -21.48
C ILE A 219 -7.67 8.77 -20.46
N SER A 220 -6.70 7.97 -20.90
CA SER A 220 -5.61 7.49 -20.04
C SER A 220 -4.82 8.66 -19.44
N ALA A 221 -4.47 9.66 -20.24
CA ALA A 221 -3.80 10.88 -19.79
C ALA A 221 -4.59 11.61 -18.71
N THR A 222 -5.89 11.77 -18.91
CA THR A 222 -6.77 12.44 -17.94
C THR A 222 -6.80 11.71 -16.61
N ILE A 223 -6.91 10.37 -16.62
CA ILE A 223 -6.90 9.54 -15.41
C ILE A 223 -5.57 9.73 -14.66
N TRP A 224 -4.44 9.63 -15.36
CA TRP A 224 -3.12 9.72 -14.75
C TRP A 224 -2.77 11.13 -14.25
N ILE A 225 -3.13 12.17 -15.01
CA ILE A 225 -2.94 13.57 -14.59
C ILE A 225 -3.76 13.84 -13.31
N THR A 226 -5.02 13.42 -13.29
CA THR A 226 -5.90 13.57 -12.11
C THR A 226 -5.34 12.81 -10.92
N TYR A 227 -4.85 11.59 -11.13
CA TYR A 227 -4.17 10.80 -10.10
C TYR A 227 -2.95 11.53 -9.54
N VAL A 228 -2.05 12.03 -10.38
CA VAL A 228 -0.82 12.71 -9.96
C VAL A 228 -1.12 13.99 -9.18
N LEU A 229 -2.12 14.78 -9.61
CA LEU A 229 -2.51 16.02 -8.94
C LEU A 229 -3.21 15.79 -7.59
N ARG A 230 -4.05 14.76 -7.47
CA ARG A 230 -4.89 14.55 -6.28
C ARG A 230 -4.31 13.55 -5.27
N SER A 231 -3.37 12.71 -5.69
CA SER A 231 -2.83 11.63 -4.86
C SER A 231 -1.97 12.17 -3.72
N ARG A 232 -2.42 11.95 -2.47
CA ARG A 232 -1.63 12.22 -1.26
C ARG A 232 -0.29 11.47 -1.26
N ARG A 233 -0.20 10.31 -1.91
CA ARG A 233 1.07 9.56 -2.00
C ARG A 233 2.10 10.25 -2.87
N VAL A 234 1.68 10.81 -4.00
CA VAL A 234 2.56 11.61 -4.88
C VAL A 234 3.03 12.84 -4.12
N ALA A 235 2.11 13.58 -3.49
CA ALA A 235 2.45 14.73 -2.67
C ALA A 235 3.49 14.38 -1.58
N ASN A 236 3.33 13.26 -0.88
CA ASN A 236 4.24 12.85 0.21
C ASN A 236 5.59 12.29 -0.28
N THR A 237 5.66 11.74 -1.50
CA THR A 237 6.86 11.09 -2.05
C THR A 237 7.80 12.09 -2.72
N PHE A 238 7.27 13.21 -3.23
CA PHE A 238 8.01 14.23 -4.00
C PHE A 238 8.08 15.57 -3.27
N THR A 239 8.23 15.56 -1.93
CA THR A 239 8.36 16.77 -1.11
C THR A 239 9.76 17.37 -1.06
N LYS A 240 10.80 16.61 -1.47
CA LYS A 240 12.21 17.02 -1.48
C LYS A 240 12.65 17.49 -2.88
#